data_AF-A0AA40CXS8-F1
#
_entry.id   AF-A0AA40CXS8-F1
#
_cell.length_a   1.000
_cell.length_b   1.000
_cell.length_c   1.000
_cell.angle_alpha   90.00
_cell.angle_beta   90.00
_cell.angle_gamma   90.00
#
_symmetry.space_group_name_H-M   'P 1'
#
loop_
_entity.id
_entity.type
_entity.pdbx_description
1 polymer ?
#
loop_
_entity_poly.entity_id
_entity_poly.type
_entity_poly.pdbx_seq_one_letter_code
_entity_poly.pdbx_strand_id
1 'polypeptide(L)'
;MSTFVWVSRISELPRIDDAIKAARAAQKKSKRKQIVGLVLYNLPDRDCSAGESAGELKSAENGLERYRKEFVKPYAQKVRSAPDLEFAIVLEPDSLGNLVTNMGIEMCAAAADVYREGIAHAISQLQFDNVHLYIDAAHGGWLGWNDNLPLAAKEFATVVQMAGKNKSKNRIRGFATNVSNYNPFNATVRENYTEWSNSWDESHYATSLAPFLEAEGLPAHFIADQGRVHLPGARKEWGEWCNVAPAGFGPAPTTETNNPVVDALVWIKPGGESDGQCGFEGAPRAGEWHDEYVQMLVKNADPSVYA
;
A
#
# COMPACT_ATOMS: atom_id res chain seq x y z
N MET A 1 14.19 -6.12 -11.10
CA MET A 1 13.12 -5.15 -10.81
C MET A 1 13.02 -4.97 -9.31
N SER A 2 12.68 -3.77 -8.85
CA SER A 2 12.54 -3.46 -7.43
C SER A 2 11.06 -3.57 -7.05
N THR A 3 10.74 -4.51 -6.17
CA THR A 3 9.43 -4.62 -5.52
C THR A 3 9.58 -4.25 -4.04
N PHE A 4 8.49 -3.82 -3.40
CA PHE A 4 8.51 -3.58 -1.95
C PHE A 4 8.67 -4.90 -1.18
N VAL A 5 9.32 -4.83 -0.02
CA VAL A 5 9.44 -5.97 0.90
C VAL A 5 8.34 -5.89 1.96
N TRP A 6 7.44 -6.86 1.94
CA TRP A 6 6.38 -6.98 2.93
C TRP A 6 6.92 -7.54 4.24
N VAL A 7 6.68 -6.79 5.32
CA VAL A 7 6.91 -7.23 6.69
C VAL A 7 5.52 -7.36 7.32
N SER A 8 4.96 -8.55 7.22
CA SER A 8 3.56 -8.83 7.53
C SER A 8 3.34 -9.49 8.89
N ARG A 9 4.44 -9.86 9.58
CA ARG A 9 4.51 -10.53 10.89
C ARG A 9 5.79 -10.16 11.64
N ILE A 10 5.81 -10.33 12.96
CA ILE A 10 6.99 -10.13 13.82
C ILE A 10 8.15 -11.03 13.38
N SER A 11 7.86 -12.29 13.00
CA SER A 11 8.88 -13.23 12.50
C SER A 11 9.53 -12.79 11.18
N GLU A 12 8.93 -11.84 10.45
CA GLU A 12 9.43 -11.32 9.18
C GLU A 12 10.28 -10.07 9.30
N LEU A 13 10.45 -9.51 10.51
CA LEU A 13 11.36 -8.38 10.78
C LEU A 13 12.78 -8.57 10.22
N PRO A 14 13.38 -9.79 10.18
CA PRO A 14 14.68 -10.01 9.53
C PRO A 14 14.71 -9.68 8.03
N ARG A 15 13.56 -9.68 7.33
CA ARG A 15 13.49 -9.28 5.92
C ARG A 15 13.95 -7.83 5.68
N ILE A 16 13.82 -6.96 6.68
CA ILE A 16 14.36 -5.59 6.61
C ILE A 16 15.88 -5.60 6.54
N ASP A 17 16.54 -6.49 7.30
CA ASP A 17 18.00 -6.61 7.28
C ASP A 17 18.48 -7.14 5.92
N ASP A 18 17.75 -8.10 5.33
CA ASP A 18 18.02 -8.62 4.00
C ASP A 18 17.85 -7.54 2.92
N ALA A 19 16.80 -6.74 3.01
CA ALA A 19 16.56 -5.60 2.11
C ALA A 19 17.68 -4.54 2.23
N ILE A 20 18.10 -4.19 3.44
CA ILE A 20 19.22 -3.28 3.69
C ILE A 20 20.52 -3.84 3.10
N LYS A 21 20.80 -5.13 3.30
CA LYS A 21 21.98 -5.80 2.76
C LYS A 21 21.99 -5.78 1.23
N ALA A 22 20.86 -6.11 0.61
CA ALA A 22 20.70 -6.07 -0.85
C ALA A 22 20.87 -4.65 -1.40
N ALA A 23 20.25 -3.65 -0.76
CA ALA A 23 20.38 -2.26 -1.15
C ALA A 23 21.82 -1.75 -1.01
N ARG A 24 22.53 -2.06 0.07
CA ARG A 24 23.96 -1.71 0.21
C ARG A 24 24.83 -2.37 -0.87
N ALA A 25 24.54 -3.61 -1.23
CA ALA A 25 25.24 -4.29 -2.33
C ALA A 25 24.96 -3.60 -3.68
N ALA A 26 23.71 -3.24 -3.96
CA ALA A 26 23.32 -2.50 -5.15
C ALA A 26 23.98 -1.10 -5.19
N GLN A 27 23.95 -0.36 -4.08
CA GLN A 27 24.62 0.94 -3.91
C GLN A 27 26.12 0.85 -4.19
N LYS A 28 26.79 -0.17 -3.63
CA LYS A 28 28.22 -0.39 -3.84
C LYS A 28 28.56 -0.66 -5.30
N LYS A 29 27.70 -1.43 -6.00
CA LYS A 29 27.85 -1.79 -7.42
C LYS A 29 27.57 -0.61 -8.35
N SER A 30 26.46 0.09 -8.14
CA SER A 30 25.98 1.16 -9.02
C SER A 30 26.60 2.53 -8.74
N LYS A 31 27.15 2.74 -7.53
CA LYS A 31 27.56 4.05 -6.99
C LYS A 31 26.43 5.07 -6.92
N ARG A 32 25.18 4.62 -6.97
CA ARG A 32 23.99 5.46 -6.82
C ARG A 32 23.34 5.18 -5.46
N LYS A 33 22.83 6.23 -4.82
CA LYS A 33 21.98 6.09 -3.64
C LYS A 33 20.83 5.12 -3.92
N GLN A 34 20.49 4.29 -2.96
CA GLN A 34 19.39 3.33 -3.08
C GLN A 34 18.25 3.74 -2.14
N ILE A 35 17.03 3.54 -2.62
CA ILE A 35 15.80 3.65 -1.83
C ILE A 35 15.25 2.24 -1.61
N VAL A 36 14.94 1.90 -0.36
CA VAL A 36 14.36 0.61 0.03
C VAL A 36 12.85 0.78 0.19
N GLY A 37 12.07 0.05 -0.61
CA GLY A 37 10.62 -0.04 -0.44
C GLY A 37 10.26 -1.09 0.58
N LEU A 38 9.52 -0.72 1.62
CA LEU A 38 9.02 -1.64 2.65
C LEU A 38 7.51 -1.46 2.85
N VAL A 39 6.82 -2.54 3.21
CA VAL A 39 5.42 -2.48 3.67
C VAL A 39 5.39 -2.87 5.14
N LEU A 40 4.89 -1.97 5.98
CA LEU A 40 4.64 -2.19 7.39
C LEU A 40 3.15 -2.60 7.51
N TYR A 41 2.88 -3.88 7.75
CA TYR A 41 1.53 -4.44 7.64
C TYR A 41 1.25 -5.52 8.69
N ASN A 42 0.99 -5.14 9.94
CA ASN A 42 0.70 -6.11 11.00
C ASN A 42 -0.23 -5.54 12.09
N LEU A 43 -1.13 -4.61 11.73
CA LEU A 43 -2.14 -4.13 12.68
C LEU A 43 -2.90 -5.28 13.35
N PRO A 44 -3.29 -5.14 14.62
CA PRO A 44 -4.20 -6.09 15.24
C PRO A 44 -5.57 -6.06 14.57
N ASP A 45 -6.22 -7.22 14.48
CA ASP A 45 -7.53 -7.42 13.81
C ASP A 45 -7.51 -7.04 12.31
N ARG A 46 -6.35 -7.20 11.67
CA ARG A 46 -6.10 -6.92 10.24
C ARG A 46 -7.18 -7.51 9.33
N ASP A 47 -7.47 -6.78 8.26
CA ASP A 47 -8.47 -7.11 7.23
C ASP A 47 -9.87 -7.39 7.79
N CYS A 48 -10.34 -6.50 8.66
CA CYS A 48 -11.61 -6.57 9.36
C CYS A 48 -12.86 -6.80 8.48
N SER A 49 -12.78 -6.60 7.16
CA SER A 49 -13.88 -6.80 6.20
C SER A 49 -13.78 -8.07 5.34
N ALA A 50 -12.57 -8.61 5.11
CA ALA A 50 -12.32 -9.64 4.10
C ALA A 50 -11.78 -10.97 4.66
N GLY A 51 -11.09 -10.96 5.81
CA GLY A 51 -10.68 -12.17 6.53
C GLY A 51 -9.57 -13.04 5.92
N GLU A 52 -9.27 -12.93 4.62
CA GLU A 52 -8.29 -13.78 3.91
C GLU A 52 -6.82 -13.54 4.32
N SER A 53 -6.46 -12.32 4.73
CA SER A 53 -5.11 -11.96 5.20
C SER A 53 -5.10 -11.58 6.70
N ALA A 54 -5.86 -12.33 7.50
CA ALA A 54 -5.88 -12.18 8.96
C ALA A 54 -4.46 -12.16 9.57
N GLY A 55 -4.18 -11.10 10.34
CA GLY A 55 -2.90 -10.88 11.01
C GLY A 55 -2.70 -11.77 12.24
N GLU A 56 -1.48 -11.79 12.79
CA GLU A 56 -1.15 -12.58 13.99
C GLU A 56 -1.57 -11.90 15.30
N LEU A 57 -1.87 -10.60 15.25
CA LEU A 57 -2.20 -9.77 16.41
C LEU A 57 -3.71 -9.57 16.51
N LYS A 58 -4.25 -9.64 17.73
CA LYS A 58 -5.67 -9.42 18.01
C LYS A 58 -5.84 -8.40 19.12
N SER A 59 -6.77 -7.47 18.98
CA SER A 59 -7.03 -6.45 20.02
C SER A 59 -7.35 -7.08 21.37
N ALA A 60 -8.16 -8.15 21.39
CA ALA A 60 -8.55 -8.89 22.57
C ALA A 60 -7.36 -9.56 23.32
N GLU A 61 -6.22 -9.74 22.65
CA GLU A 61 -5.03 -10.41 23.17
C GLU A 61 -3.87 -9.42 23.37
N ASN A 62 -4.18 -8.20 23.81
CA ASN A 62 -3.22 -7.10 23.98
C ASN A 62 -2.47 -6.73 22.68
N GLY A 63 -3.14 -6.92 21.54
CA GLY A 63 -2.53 -6.81 20.21
C GLY A 63 -1.90 -5.46 19.93
N LEU A 64 -2.52 -4.36 20.36
CA LEU A 64 -1.97 -3.01 20.12
C LEU A 64 -0.64 -2.79 20.85
N GLU A 65 -0.50 -3.30 22.08
CA GLU A 65 0.75 -3.17 22.82
C GLU A 65 1.85 -4.06 22.23
N ARG A 66 1.49 -5.27 21.78
CA ARG A 66 2.40 -6.16 21.05
C ARG A 66 2.84 -5.53 19.73
N TYR A 67 1.91 -4.95 18.97
CA TYR A 67 2.20 -4.21 17.75
C TYR A 67 3.21 -3.07 18.01
N ARG A 68 3.02 -2.29 19.08
CA ARG A 68 3.95 -1.23 19.48
C ARG A 68 5.34 -1.78 19.84
N LYS A 69 5.41 -2.76 20.74
CA LYS A 69 6.67 -3.20 21.38
C LYS A 69 7.43 -4.26 20.58
N GLU A 70 6.72 -5.20 20.00
CA GLU A 70 7.26 -6.40 19.35
C GLU A 70 7.38 -6.23 17.83
N PHE A 71 6.64 -5.28 17.23
CA PHE A 71 6.65 -5.06 15.79
C PHE A 71 7.20 -3.66 15.38
N VAL A 72 6.49 -2.57 15.66
CA VAL A 72 6.89 -1.21 15.22
C VAL A 72 8.23 -0.78 15.81
N LYS A 73 8.46 -1.01 17.12
CA LYS A 73 9.72 -0.64 17.77
C LYS A 73 10.95 -1.31 17.10
N PRO A 74 11.02 -2.65 16.96
CA PRO A 74 12.15 -3.28 16.27
C PRO A 74 12.21 -2.93 14.78
N TYR A 75 11.07 -2.73 14.11
CA TYR A 75 11.03 -2.23 12.73
C TYR A 75 11.78 -0.89 12.62
N ALA A 76 11.40 0.09 13.44
CA ALA A 76 12.02 1.41 13.46
C ALA A 76 13.52 1.36 13.83
N GLN A 77 13.92 0.45 14.74
CA GLN A 77 15.33 0.24 15.08
C GLN A 77 16.14 -0.26 13.88
N LYS A 78 15.60 -1.19 13.08
CA LYS A 78 16.27 -1.70 11.88
C LYS A 78 16.42 -0.63 10.82
N VAL A 79 15.36 0.14 10.53
CA VAL A 79 15.41 1.27 9.59
C VAL A 79 16.43 2.32 10.04
N ARG A 80 16.41 2.69 11.33
CA ARG A 80 17.38 3.65 11.90
C ARG A 80 18.84 3.20 11.81
N SER A 81 19.10 1.89 11.73
CA SER A 81 20.46 1.34 11.63
C SER A 81 21.12 1.54 10.25
N ALA A 82 20.37 2.05 9.27
CA ALA A 82 20.84 2.27 7.91
C ALA A 82 20.63 3.71 7.43
N PRO A 83 21.26 4.71 8.09
CA PRO A 83 21.16 6.11 7.67
C PRO A 83 21.83 6.40 6.31
N ASP A 84 22.56 5.43 5.76
CA ASP A 84 23.21 5.49 4.44
C ASP A 84 22.28 5.15 3.25
N LEU A 85 21.03 4.75 3.54
CA LEU A 85 19.99 4.41 2.57
C LEU A 85 18.76 5.32 2.75
N GLU A 86 17.97 5.47 1.71
CA GLU A 86 16.62 6.07 1.79
C GLU A 86 15.57 4.96 1.97
N PHE A 87 14.43 5.26 2.59
CA PHE A 87 13.32 4.31 2.76
C PHE A 87 12.01 4.91 2.31
N ALA A 88 11.27 4.20 1.45
CA ALA A 88 9.84 4.44 1.21
C ALA A 88 9.06 3.35 1.96
N ILE A 89 8.22 3.76 2.92
CA ILE A 89 7.47 2.82 3.76
C ILE A 89 5.98 3.04 3.55
N VAL A 90 5.30 2.01 3.04
CA VAL A 90 3.83 1.95 2.95
C VAL A 90 3.29 1.48 4.30
N LEU A 91 2.33 2.22 4.83
CA LEU A 91 1.75 1.96 6.15
C LEU A 91 0.38 1.30 6.01
N GLU A 92 0.32 0.06 6.48
CA GLU A 92 -0.88 -0.71 6.78
C GLU A 92 -1.93 -0.69 5.65
N PRO A 93 -1.66 -1.37 4.51
CA PRO A 93 -2.65 -1.56 3.45
C PRO A 93 -4.03 -2.01 3.95
N ASP A 94 -5.08 -1.55 3.27
CA ASP A 94 -6.50 -1.84 3.56
C ASP A 94 -7.00 -1.43 4.95
N SER A 95 -6.19 -0.77 5.77
CA SER A 95 -6.61 -0.39 7.13
C SER A 95 -7.60 0.78 7.14
N LEU A 96 -7.17 1.97 6.76
CA LEU A 96 -7.99 3.19 6.84
C LEU A 96 -9.10 3.24 5.78
N GLY A 97 -8.92 2.57 4.63
CA GLY A 97 -10.00 2.40 3.65
C GLY A 97 -11.22 1.70 4.26
N ASN A 98 -10.99 0.67 5.08
CA ASN A 98 -12.05 0.01 5.83
C ASN A 98 -12.75 0.94 6.83
N LEU A 99 -12.03 1.87 7.48
CA LEU A 99 -12.64 2.82 8.41
C LEU A 99 -13.49 3.89 7.71
N VAL A 100 -13.25 4.14 6.43
CA VAL A 100 -14.06 5.09 5.65
C VAL A 100 -15.38 4.46 5.21
N THR A 101 -15.37 3.24 4.69
CA THR A 101 -16.57 2.66 4.03
C THR A 101 -17.20 1.49 4.76
N ASN A 102 -16.47 0.82 5.65
CA ASN A 102 -16.86 -0.50 6.19
C ASN A 102 -17.15 -0.48 7.69
N MET A 103 -17.42 0.70 8.27
CA MET A 103 -17.81 0.86 9.69
C MET A 103 -19.16 0.22 10.05
N GLY A 104 -19.96 -0.20 9.06
CA GLY A 104 -21.13 -1.04 9.30
C GLY A 104 -20.81 -2.50 9.65
N ILE A 105 -19.57 -2.95 9.41
CA ILE A 105 -19.09 -4.28 9.79
C ILE A 105 -18.62 -4.23 11.25
N GLU A 106 -19.19 -5.08 12.11
CA GLU A 106 -18.92 -5.08 13.55
C GLU A 106 -17.42 -5.20 13.88
N MET A 107 -16.70 -6.07 13.17
CA MET A 107 -15.25 -6.23 13.35
C MET A 107 -14.48 -4.96 13.00
N CYS A 108 -14.85 -4.25 11.92
CA CYS A 108 -14.20 -2.99 11.55
C CYS A 108 -14.52 -1.87 12.56
N ALA A 109 -15.78 -1.80 13.02
CA ALA A 109 -16.16 -0.84 14.06
C ALA A 109 -15.38 -1.07 15.37
N ALA A 110 -15.17 -2.33 15.76
CA ALA A 110 -14.38 -2.69 16.93
C ALA A 110 -12.87 -2.41 16.76
N ALA A 111 -12.34 -2.57 15.53
CA ALA A 111 -10.92 -2.35 15.22
C ALA A 111 -10.54 -0.87 15.02
N ALA A 112 -11.52 0.03 14.86
CA ALA A 112 -11.30 1.42 14.43
C ALA A 112 -10.28 2.19 15.28
N ASP A 113 -10.40 2.15 16.61
CA ASP A 113 -9.46 2.84 17.50
C ASP A 113 -8.07 2.21 17.45
N VAL A 114 -8.00 0.87 17.37
CA VAL A 114 -6.74 0.13 17.28
C VAL A 114 -5.99 0.45 15.99
N TYR A 115 -6.70 0.56 14.86
CA TYR A 115 -6.12 0.96 13.58
C TYR A 115 -5.56 2.38 13.65
N ARG A 116 -6.37 3.35 14.08
CA ARG A 116 -5.95 4.75 14.20
C ARG A 116 -4.75 4.91 15.14
N GLU A 117 -4.82 4.31 16.33
CA GLU A 117 -3.73 4.37 17.31
C GLU A 117 -2.47 3.66 16.85
N GLY A 118 -2.61 2.52 16.17
CA GLY A 118 -1.49 1.75 15.63
C GLY A 118 -0.74 2.51 14.54
N ILE A 119 -1.45 3.04 13.56
CA ILE A 119 -0.84 3.81 12.46
C ILE A 119 -0.26 5.13 12.98
N ALA A 120 -0.97 5.83 13.87
CA ALA A 120 -0.45 7.02 14.53
C ALA A 120 0.85 6.72 15.29
N HIS A 121 0.92 5.59 15.98
CA HIS A 121 2.16 5.16 16.64
C HIS A 121 3.28 4.86 15.64
N ALA A 122 3.01 4.12 14.56
CA ALA A 122 3.99 3.82 13.52
C ALA A 122 4.58 5.10 12.91
N ILE A 123 3.72 6.07 12.56
CA ILE A 123 4.15 7.40 12.10
C ILE A 123 5.09 8.04 13.12
N SER A 124 4.72 8.07 14.41
CA SER A 124 5.54 8.70 15.46
C SER A 124 6.93 8.06 15.64
N GLN A 125 7.07 6.75 15.39
CA GLN A 125 8.31 6.00 15.61
C GLN A 125 9.27 6.07 14.41
N LEU A 126 8.78 6.44 13.22
CA LEU A 126 9.53 6.42 11.96
C LEU A 126 9.92 7.82 11.45
N GLN A 127 10.01 8.80 12.35
CA GLN A 127 10.40 10.17 12.02
C GLN A 127 11.93 10.32 11.90
N PHE A 128 12.50 9.73 10.84
CA PHE A 128 13.92 9.85 10.49
C PHE A 128 14.08 10.64 9.17
N ASP A 129 15.17 11.38 9.02
CA ASP A 129 15.39 12.27 7.86
C ASP A 129 15.42 11.53 6.50
N ASN A 130 15.80 10.25 6.52
CA ASN A 130 15.92 9.37 5.36
C ASN A 130 14.71 8.43 5.17
N VAL A 131 13.57 8.73 5.82
CA VAL A 131 12.35 7.94 5.75
C VAL A 131 11.19 8.74 5.18
N HIS A 132 10.56 8.17 4.16
CA HIS A 132 9.42 8.71 3.44
C HIS A 132 8.22 7.80 3.69
N LEU A 133 7.28 8.25 4.54
CA LEU A 133 6.09 7.47 4.89
C LEU A 133 4.94 7.74 3.92
N TYR A 134 4.33 6.67 3.44
CA TYR A 134 3.13 6.71 2.60
C TYR A 134 2.01 5.96 3.31
N ILE A 135 0.95 6.64 3.71
CA ILE A 135 -0.25 5.99 4.27
C ILE A 135 -0.98 5.29 3.14
N ASP A 136 -1.37 4.04 3.30
CA ASP A 136 -2.23 3.39 2.30
C ASP A 136 -3.58 4.11 2.19
N ALA A 137 -3.96 4.41 0.95
CA ALA A 137 -5.20 5.07 0.59
C ALA A 137 -6.05 4.19 -0.34
N ALA A 138 -5.98 2.87 -0.17
CA ALA A 138 -6.72 1.90 -0.98
C ALA A 138 -6.55 2.16 -2.49
N HIS A 139 -7.63 2.37 -3.24
CA HIS A 139 -7.60 2.61 -4.68
C HIS A 139 -8.82 3.42 -5.16
N GLY A 140 -8.79 3.88 -6.42
CA GLY A 140 -9.84 4.73 -7.01
C GLY A 140 -11.25 4.14 -6.94
N GLY A 141 -11.36 2.81 -7.13
CA GLY A 141 -12.62 2.08 -6.98
C GLY A 141 -13.19 1.95 -5.58
N TRP A 142 -12.42 2.31 -4.56
CA TRP A 142 -12.83 2.20 -3.16
C TRP A 142 -13.05 3.59 -2.57
N LEU A 143 -12.00 4.41 -2.51
CA LEU A 143 -12.05 5.74 -1.88
C LEU A 143 -12.15 6.88 -2.89
N GLY A 144 -12.06 6.59 -4.20
CA GLY A 144 -12.12 7.60 -5.26
C GLY A 144 -13.52 8.05 -5.67
N TRP A 145 -14.58 7.49 -5.08
CA TRP A 145 -15.94 7.98 -5.24
C TRP A 145 -16.09 9.37 -4.62
N ASN A 146 -16.84 10.27 -5.27
CA ASN A 146 -16.92 11.68 -4.86
C ASN A 146 -17.29 11.88 -3.39
N ASP A 147 -18.22 11.06 -2.86
CA ASP A 147 -18.66 11.15 -1.47
C ASP A 147 -17.62 10.59 -0.48
N ASN A 148 -16.72 9.71 -0.95
CA ASN A 148 -15.66 9.11 -0.13
C ASN A 148 -14.40 9.99 -0.03
N LEU A 149 -14.10 10.80 -1.05
CA LEU A 149 -12.92 11.68 -1.08
C LEU A 149 -12.77 12.58 0.18
N PRO A 150 -13.78 13.37 0.59
CA PRO A 150 -13.66 14.19 1.80
C PRO A 150 -13.60 13.35 3.08
N LEU A 151 -14.26 12.18 3.12
CA LEU A 151 -14.23 11.28 4.27
C LEU A 151 -12.84 10.66 4.46
N ALA A 152 -12.22 10.22 3.37
CA ALA A 152 -10.87 9.66 3.35
C ALA A 152 -9.85 10.70 3.83
N ALA A 153 -9.88 11.92 3.27
CA ALA A 153 -8.96 12.98 3.69
C ALA A 153 -9.06 13.28 5.19
N LYS A 154 -10.29 13.34 5.73
CA LYS A 154 -10.55 13.57 7.15
C LYS A 154 -10.05 12.42 8.05
N GLU A 155 -10.23 11.17 7.62
CA GLU A 155 -9.72 10.00 8.35
C GLU A 155 -8.19 10.00 8.41
N PHE A 156 -7.53 10.25 7.27
CA PHE A 156 -6.07 10.40 7.22
C PHE A 156 -5.58 11.54 8.12
N ALA A 157 -6.28 12.69 8.10
CA ALA A 157 -5.94 13.84 8.93
C ALA A 157 -6.02 13.51 10.42
N THR A 158 -7.06 12.78 10.81
CA THR A 158 -7.26 12.30 12.19
C THR A 158 -6.06 11.48 12.66
N VAL A 159 -5.62 10.50 11.87
CA VAL A 159 -4.49 9.63 12.22
C VAL A 159 -3.17 10.40 12.30
N VAL A 160 -2.90 11.29 11.33
CA VAL A 160 -1.68 12.12 11.34
C VAL A 160 -1.66 13.06 12.55
N GLN A 161 -2.81 13.62 12.94
CA GLN A 161 -2.93 14.45 14.15
C GLN A 161 -2.71 13.63 15.42
N MET A 162 -3.20 12.38 15.48
CA MET A 162 -2.97 11.46 16.59
C MET A 162 -1.49 11.08 16.75
N ALA A 163 -0.73 10.98 15.65
CA ALA A 163 0.69 10.64 15.69
C ALA A 163 1.53 11.64 16.52
N GLY A 164 1.04 12.86 16.71
CA GLY A 164 1.48 13.70 17.83
C GLY A 164 1.11 15.18 17.75
N LYS A 165 1.13 15.82 18.93
CA LYS A 165 0.67 17.20 19.16
C LYS A 165 1.51 18.28 18.47
N ASN A 166 2.72 17.96 18.00
CA ASN A 166 3.64 18.91 17.41
C ASN A 166 3.70 18.73 15.89
N LYS A 167 2.71 19.33 15.20
CA LYS A 167 2.45 19.22 13.75
C LYS A 167 3.67 19.43 12.86
N SER A 168 4.72 20.12 13.35
CA SER A 168 5.94 20.39 12.58
C SER A 168 6.92 19.21 12.49
N LYS A 169 6.77 18.18 13.34
CA LYS A 169 7.74 17.07 13.47
C LYS A 169 7.24 15.71 13.01
N ASN A 170 5.93 15.45 13.03
CA ASN A 170 5.38 14.19 12.54
C ASN A 170 4.93 14.38 11.09
N ARG A 171 5.78 13.92 10.17
CA ARG A 171 5.60 14.09 8.74
C ARG A 171 5.34 12.73 8.11
N ILE A 172 4.42 12.74 7.16
CA ILE A 172 4.35 11.74 6.12
C ILE A 172 4.81 12.41 4.82
N ARG A 173 5.26 11.61 3.86
CA ARG A 173 5.50 12.10 2.50
C ARG A 173 4.16 12.24 1.77
N GLY A 174 3.29 11.24 1.91
CA GLY A 174 2.00 11.24 1.22
C GLY A 174 1.26 9.91 1.38
N PHE A 175 0.71 9.39 0.26
CA PHE A 175 -0.18 8.23 0.24
C PHE A 175 0.23 7.18 -0.79
N ALA A 176 -0.07 5.92 -0.52
CA ALA A 176 0.08 4.83 -1.47
C ALA A 176 -1.29 4.43 -2.00
N THR A 177 -1.44 4.24 -3.31
CA THR A 177 -2.70 3.78 -3.91
C THR A 177 -2.48 2.51 -4.73
N ASN A 178 -3.58 1.81 -4.99
CA ASN A 178 -3.64 0.59 -5.79
C ASN A 178 -2.88 -0.61 -5.22
N VAL A 179 -2.44 -0.55 -3.96
CA VAL A 179 -1.65 -1.62 -3.33
C VAL A 179 -2.39 -2.94 -3.45
N SER A 180 -1.74 -3.92 -4.09
CA SER A 180 -2.34 -5.24 -4.37
C SER A 180 -3.59 -5.24 -5.25
N ASN A 181 -4.01 -4.10 -5.81
CA ASN A 181 -5.13 -4.04 -6.75
C ASN A 181 -4.61 -4.07 -8.20
N TYR A 182 -5.48 -3.73 -9.15
CA TYR A 182 -5.27 -3.95 -10.58
C TYR A 182 -5.59 -2.74 -11.44
N ASN A 183 -6.02 -1.62 -10.85
CA ASN A 183 -6.41 -0.45 -11.63
C ASN A 183 -5.22 0.04 -12.47
N PRO A 184 -5.43 0.38 -13.76
CA PRO A 184 -4.39 1.04 -14.52
C PRO A 184 -4.08 2.42 -13.91
N PHE A 185 -2.85 2.89 -14.07
CA PHE A 185 -2.51 4.26 -13.68
C PHE A 185 -3.17 5.29 -14.61
N ASN A 186 -3.02 5.10 -15.92
CA ASN A 186 -3.76 5.84 -16.95
C ASN A 186 -4.54 4.84 -17.80
N ALA A 187 -5.86 4.80 -17.66
CA ALA A 187 -6.68 3.83 -18.39
C ALA A 187 -6.72 4.15 -19.90
N THR A 188 -6.40 3.17 -20.75
CA THR A 188 -6.60 3.26 -22.20
C THR A 188 -8.05 2.94 -22.58
N VAL A 189 -8.70 2.07 -21.80
CA VAL A 189 -10.11 1.72 -21.90
C VAL A 189 -10.75 2.01 -20.56
N ARG A 190 -11.81 2.83 -20.56
CA ARG A 190 -12.60 3.07 -19.36
C ARG A 190 -13.59 1.93 -19.16
N GLU A 191 -13.45 1.20 -18.07
CA GLU A 191 -14.32 0.08 -17.72
C GLU A 191 -15.71 0.57 -17.30
N ASN A 192 -16.76 -0.16 -17.69
CA ASN A 192 -18.15 0.26 -17.46
C ASN A 192 -18.48 0.46 -15.98
N TYR A 193 -17.94 -0.38 -15.08
CA TYR A 193 -18.15 -0.25 -13.64
C TYR A 193 -17.56 1.04 -13.04
N THR A 194 -16.81 1.83 -13.82
CA THR A 194 -16.24 3.14 -13.41
C THR A 194 -17.04 4.35 -13.90
N GLU A 195 -18.13 4.15 -14.65
CA GLU A 195 -18.79 5.21 -15.45
C GLU A 195 -19.19 6.45 -14.62
N TRP A 196 -19.50 6.28 -13.33
CA TRP A 196 -19.92 7.35 -12.43
C TRP A 196 -18.83 7.88 -11.50
N SER A 197 -17.65 7.26 -11.50
CA SER A 197 -16.52 7.72 -10.69
C SER A 197 -15.72 8.76 -11.47
N ASN A 198 -15.27 9.82 -10.80
CA ASN A 198 -14.27 10.74 -11.35
C ASN A 198 -12.84 10.19 -11.21
N SER A 199 -12.68 9.09 -10.48
CA SER A 199 -11.41 8.43 -10.16
C SER A 199 -11.33 7.07 -10.86
N TRP A 200 -11.67 7.01 -12.15
CA TRP A 200 -11.80 5.75 -12.91
C TRP A 200 -10.47 5.04 -13.17
N ASP A 201 -9.34 5.72 -12.94
CA ASP A 201 -7.99 5.17 -12.89
C ASP A 201 -7.21 5.84 -11.74
N GLU A 202 -5.99 5.36 -11.47
CA GLU A 202 -5.24 5.82 -10.28
C GLU A 202 -4.64 7.21 -10.44
N SER A 203 -4.36 7.65 -11.67
CA SER A 203 -3.94 9.02 -11.95
C SER A 203 -5.07 10.01 -11.62
N HIS A 204 -6.29 9.72 -12.07
CA HIS A 204 -7.47 10.52 -11.74
C HIS A 204 -7.81 10.45 -10.26
N TYR A 205 -7.62 9.29 -9.60
CA TYR A 205 -7.83 9.16 -8.17
C TYR A 205 -6.89 10.06 -7.36
N ALA A 206 -5.58 9.99 -7.61
CA ALA A 206 -4.60 10.83 -6.93
C ALA A 206 -4.91 12.33 -7.09
N THR A 207 -5.25 12.75 -8.32
CA THR A 207 -5.64 14.14 -8.59
C THR A 207 -6.97 14.53 -7.92
N SER A 208 -7.94 13.63 -7.85
CA SER A 208 -9.25 13.89 -7.22
C SER A 208 -9.14 13.99 -5.69
N LEU A 209 -8.26 13.22 -5.06
CA LEU A 209 -8.07 13.23 -3.61
C LEU A 209 -7.18 14.39 -3.12
N ALA A 210 -6.17 14.79 -3.91
CA ALA A 210 -5.23 15.85 -3.57
C ALA A 210 -5.86 17.12 -2.94
N PRO A 211 -6.88 17.79 -3.52
CA PRO A 211 -7.42 19.02 -2.95
C PRO A 211 -8.08 18.81 -1.58
N PHE A 212 -8.65 17.63 -1.30
CA PHE A 212 -9.24 17.32 0.00
C PHE A 212 -8.16 17.10 1.06
N LEU A 213 -7.04 16.48 0.69
CA LEU A 213 -5.88 16.33 1.58
C LEU A 213 -5.28 17.69 1.96
N GLU A 214 -5.08 18.56 0.97
CA GLU A 214 -4.55 19.90 1.18
C GLU A 214 -5.47 20.75 2.08
N ALA A 215 -6.80 20.62 1.90
CA ALA A 215 -7.78 21.29 2.75
C ALA A 215 -7.71 20.85 4.23
N GLU A 216 -7.33 19.60 4.48
CA GLU A 216 -7.06 19.07 5.82
C GLU A 216 -5.62 19.34 6.32
N GLY A 217 -4.82 20.05 5.53
CA GLY A 217 -3.43 20.41 5.86
C GLY A 217 -2.43 19.25 5.72
N LEU A 218 -2.76 18.25 4.90
CA LEU A 218 -1.91 17.11 4.60
C LEU A 218 -1.13 17.32 3.29
N PRO A 219 0.03 16.65 3.11
CA PRO A 219 0.72 16.65 1.82
C PRO A 219 -0.06 15.85 0.78
N ALA A 220 -0.10 16.33 -0.46
CA ALA A 220 -0.71 15.63 -1.59
C ALA A 220 0.36 15.03 -2.51
N HIS A 221 1.11 14.06 -2.00
CA HIS A 221 2.04 13.24 -2.79
C HIS A 221 1.58 11.78 -2.79
N PHE A 222 1.82 11.08 -3.90
CA PHE A 222 1.36 9.72 -4.09
C PHE A 222 2.43 8.80 -4.66
N ILE A 223 2.39 7.54 -4.29
CA ILE A 223 2.96 6.44 -5.07
C ILE A 223 1.83 5.50 -5.48
N ALA A 224 1.86 4.97 -6.70
CA ALA A 224 0.83 4.08 -7.20
C ALA A 224 1.41 2.70 -7.53
N ASP A 225 0.83 1.64 -6.96
CA ASP A 225 1.19 0.27 -7.31
C ASP A 225 0.74 -0.03 -8.74
N GLN A 226 1.65 -0.52 -9.58
CA GLN A 226 1.40 -1.00 -10.93
C GLN A 226 2.04 -2.38 -11.15
N GLY A 227 2.32 -3.11 -10.06
CA GLY A 227 2.87 -4.47 -10.13
C GLY A 227 1.96 -5.46 -10.85
N ARG A 228 0.65 -5.21 -10.84
CA ARG A 228 -0.34 -5.96 -11.60
C ARG A 228 -1.36 -4.98 -12.16
N VAL A 229 -1.68 -5.11 -13.44
CA VAL A 229 -2.73 -4.32 -14.09
C VAL A 229 -3.66 -5.28 -14.82
N HIS A 230 -4.97 -5.14 -14.61
CA HIS A 230 -5.94 -5.97 -15.31
C HIS A 230 -5.98 -5.62 -16.80
N LEU A 231 -6.28 -6.59 -17.65
CA LEU A 231 -6.61 -6.32 -19.05
C LEU A 231 -8.07 -5.86 -19.18
N PRO A 232 -8.46 -5.21 -20.29
CA PRO A 232 -9.83 -4.79 -20.52
C PRO A 232 -10.83 -5.95 -20.38
N GLY A 233 -11.90 -5.75 -19.61
CA GLY A 233 -12.96 -6.72 -19.37
C GLY A 233 -12.59 -7.87 -18.42
N ALA A 234 -11.43 -7.83 -17.79
CA ALA A 234 -11.00 -8.85 -16.83
C ALA A 234 -11.80 -8.84 -15.51
N ARG A 235 -12.43 -7.70 -15.20
CA ARG A 235 -13.33 -7.56 -14.06
C ARG A 235 -14.75 -7.27 -14.51
N LYS A 236 -15.73 -7.90 -13.86
CA LYS A 236 -17.15 -7.58 -13.98
C LYS A 236 -17.55 -6.48 -13.01
N GLU A 237 -16.94 -6.49 -11.82
CA GLU A 237 -17.19 -5.53 -10.76
C GLU A 237 -15.86 -4.98 -10.25
N TRP A 238 -15.85 -3.71 -9.87
CA TRP A 238 -14.61 -3.06 -9.42
C TRP A 238 -14.05 -3.68 -8.14
N GLY A 239 -14.93 -4.24 -7.30
CA GLY A 239 -14.58 -4.91 -6.05
C GLY A 239 -13.93 -6.30 -6.23
N GLU A 240 -13.77 -6.80 -7.46
CA GLU A 240 -13.01 -8.03 -7.70
C GLU A 240 -11.51 -7.77 -7.51
N TRP A 241 -10.92 -8.43 -6.51
CA TRP A 241 -9.53 -8.21 -6.08
C TRP A 241 -8.69 -9.49 -6.02
N CYS A 242 -9.29 -10.66 -5.84
CA CYS A 242 -8.53 -11.89 -5.64
C CYS A 242 -8.07 -12.46 -6.98
N ASN A 243 -6.74 -12.55 -7.21
CA ASN A 243 -6.11 -13.17 -8.38
C ASN A 243 -6.84 -12.87 -9.71
N VAL A 244 -7.13 -11.59 -9.96
CA VAL A 244 -7.90 -11.13 -11.13
C VAL A 244 -7.23 -11.58 -12.43
N ALA A 245 -8.01 -12.09 -13.38
CA ALA A 245 -7.50 -12.53 -14.67
C ALA A 245 -8.46 -12.21 -15.83
N PRO A 246 -7.94 -11.88 -17.02
CA PRO A 246 -6.51 -11.77 -17.34
C PRO A 246 -5.86 -10.48 -16.80
N ALA A 247 -4.61 -10.60 -16.34
CA ALA A 247 -3.78 -9.48 -15.89
C ALA A 247 -2.35 -9.58 -16.45
N GLY A 248 -1.61 -8.47 -16.39
CA GLY A 248 -0.20 -8.37 -16.78
C GLY A 248 0.64 -7.66 -15.72
N PHE A 249 1.96 -7.87 -15.75
CA PHE A 249 2.86 -6.92 -15.09
C PHE A 249 2.67 -5.55 -15.73
N GLY A 250 2.34 -4.53 -14.93
CA GLY A 250 2.19 -3.16 -15.42
C GLY A 250 3.52 -2.50 -15.77
N PRO A 251 3.53 -1.18 -16.00
CA PRO A 251 4.75 -0.46 -16.32
C PRO A 251 5.82 -0.67 -15.25
N ALA A 252 7.09 -0.74 -15.68
CA ALA A 252 8.21 -0.80 -14.76
C ALA A 252 8.23 0.44 -13.83
N PRO A 253 8.66 0.32 -12.57
CA PRO A 253 8.71 1.45 -11.64
C PRO A 253 9.43 2.67 -12.22
N THR A 254 8.81 3.84 -12.16
CA THR A 254 9.30 5.08 -12.77
C THR A 254 8.81 6.33 -12.03
N THR A 255 9.58 7.40 -12.08
CA THR A 255 9.17 8.75 -11.63
C THR A 255 8.58 9.60 -12.76
N GLU A 256 8.57 9.08 -14.01
CA GLU A 256 7.98 9.74 -15.17
C GLU A 256 6.46 9.49 -15.21
N THR A 257 5.74 10.06 -14.24
CA THR A 257 4.31 9.80 -14.03
C THR A 257 3.40 10.69 -14.90
N ASN A 258 3.90 11.83 -15.35
CA ASN A 258 3.10 12.89 -15.98
C ASN A 258 1.90 13.35 -15.12
N ASN A 259 1.95 13.15 -13.81
CA ASN A 259 0.97 13.65 -12.86
C ASN A 259 1.71 14.35 -11.70
N PRO A 260 1.49 15.66 -11.48
CA PRO A 260 2.32 16.46 -10.57
C PRO A 260 2.22 16.06 -9.08
N VAL A 261 1.15 15.35 -8.70
CA VAL A 261 0.98 14.85 -7.31
C VAL A 261 1.49 13.43 -7.13
N VAL A 262 1.89 12.72 -8.20
CA VAL A 262 2.36 11.33 -8.12
C VAL A 262 3.87 11.30 -8.26
N ASP A 263 4.55 10.94 -7.18
CA ASP A 263 6.01 10.85 -7.08
C ASP A 263 6.56 9.73 -7.96
N ALA A 264 5.91 8.56 -7.95
CA ALA A 264 6.37 7.39 -8.68
C ALA A 264 5.27 6.33 -8.92
N LEU A 265 5.41 5.60 -10.02
CA LEU A 265 4.83 4.27 -10.18
C LEU A 265 5.79 3.26 -9.56
N VAL A 266 5.24 2.33 -8.79
CA VAL A 266 6.00 1.34 -8.02
C VAL A 266 5.36 -0.02 -8.13
N TRP A 267 6.08 -1.09 -7.78
CA TRP A 267 5.49 -2.42 -7.60
C TRP A 267 5.51 -2.75 -6.11
N ILE A 268 4.34 -2.69 -5.47
CA ILE A 268 4.21 -2.92 -4.02
C ILE A 268 3.89 -4.38 -3.78
N LYS A 269 2.77 -4.89 -4.31
CA LYS A 269 2.47 -6.34 -4.28
C LYS A 269 3.41 -7.11 -5.23
N PRO A 270 4.11 -8.15 -4.75
CA PRO A 270 4.86 -9.04 -5.63
C PRO A 270 3.90 -9.85 -6.51
N GLY A 271 3.89 -9.56 -7.82
CA GLY A 271 2.99 -10.18 -8.81
C GLY A 271 3.30 -11.66 -9.06
N GLY A 272 3.00 -12.50 -8.09
CA GLY A 272 3.28 -13.93 -8.09
C GLY A 272 3.02 -14.60 -6.75
N GLU A 273 2.92 -13.80 -5.69
CA GLU A 273 2.33 -14.24 -4.43
C GLU A 273 0.81 -14.16 -4.54
N SER A 274 0.11 -15.28 -4.34
CA SER A 274 -1.36 -15.36 -4.41
C SER A 274 -2.04 -14.36 -3.48
N ASP A 275 -3.22 -13.89 -3.86
CA ASP A 275 -4.09 -13.06 -3.02
C ASP A 275 -4.95 -13.89 -2.06
N GLY A 276 -5.12 -15.19 -2.33
CA GLY A 276 -6.04 -16.08 -1.62
C GLY A 276 -6.46 -17.26 -2.49
N GLN A 277 -7.22 -18.21 -1.93
CA GLN A 277 -7.70 -19.39 -2.68
C GLN A 277 -8.95 -19.07 -3.52
N CYS A 278 -8.87 -18.05 -4.37
CA CYS A 278 -9.98 -17.49 -5.15
C CYS A 278 -9.52 -16.89 -6.48
N GLY A 279 -10.49 -16.56 -7.36
CA GLY A 279 -10.29 -15.75 -8.57
C GLY A 279 -9.62 -16.43 -9.76
N PHE A 280 -8.59 -17.24 -9.51
CA PHE A 280 -7.86 -18.00 -10.52
C PHE A 280 -7.85 -19.49 -10.17
N GLU A 281 -7.98 -20.35 -11.17
CA GLU A 281 -8.00 -21.80 -10.97
C GLU A 281 -6.66 -22.28 -10.37
N GLY A 282 -6.72 -23.10 -9.31
CA GLY A 282 -5.52 -23.59 -8.64
C GLY A 282 -4.80 -22.56 -7.76
N ALA A 283 -5.41 -21.40 -7.50
CA ALA A 283 -4.82 -20.38 -6.63
C ALA A 283 -4.47 -20.94 -5.23
N PRO A 284 -3.20 -20.84 -4.79
CA PRO A 284 -2.77 -21.28 -3.48
C PRO A 284 -3.17 -20.25 -2.41
N ARG A 285 -2.81 -20.51 -1.14
CA ARG A 285 -3.13 -19.58 -0.04
C ARG A 285 -2.46 -18.23 -0.24
N ALA A 286 -3.03 -17.18 0.34
CA ALA A 286 -2.49 -15.83 0.28
C ALA A 286 -1.00 -15.82 0.68
N GLY A 287 -0.16 -15.20 -0.14
CA GLY A 287 1.29 -15.12 0.05
C GLY A 287 2.10 -16.31 -0.50
N GLU A 288 1.46 -17.42 -0.87
CA GLU A 288 2.16 -18.55 -1.51
C GLU A 288 2.42 -18.28 -3.00
N TRP A 289 3.50 -18.84 -3.54
CA TRP A 289 3.87 -18.69 -4.94
C TRP A 289 2.84 -19.34 -5.87
N HIS A 290 2.33 -18.56 -6.83
CA HIS A 290 1.36 -19.00 -7.83
C HIS A 290 1.96 -18.95 -9.24
N ASP A 291 2.60 -20.04 -9.65
CA ASP A 291 3.43 -20.09 -10.85
C ASP A 291 2.68 -19.79 -12.16
N GLU A 292 1.52 -20.41 -12.37
CA GLU A 292 0.70 -20.18 -13.57
C GLU A 292 0.22 -18.73 -13.70
N TYR A 293 -0.09 -18.10 -12.57
CA TYR A 293 -0.46 -16.69 -12.53
C TYR A 293 0.72 -15.79 -12.93
N VAL A 294 1.93 -16.10 -12.47
CA VAL A 294 3.15 -15.39 -12.90
C VAL A 294 3.39 -15.55 -14.39
N GLN A 295 3.22 -16.76 -14.93
CA GLN A 295 3.36 -16.98 -16.37
C GLN A 295 2.37 -16.13 -17.17
N MET A 296 1.13 -15.99 -16.70
CA MET A 296 0.14 -15.07 -17.29
C MET A 296 0.62 -13.62 -17.19
N LEU A 297 1.09 -13.16 -16.03
CA LEU A 297 1.57 -11.80 -15.83
C LEU A 297 2.75 -11.46 -16.75
N VAL A 298 3.70 -12.39 -16.91
CA VAL A 298 4.86 -12.24 -17.83
C VAL A 298 4.40 -12.18 -19.27
N LYS A 299 3.49 -13.07 -19.69
CA LYS A 299 2.97 -13.11 -21.07
C LYS A 299 2.28 -11.81 -21.47
N ASN A 300 1.63 -11.16 -20.51
CA ASN A 300 0.87 -9.92 -20.70
C ASN A 300 1.62 -8.67 -20.21
N ALA A 301 2.93 -8.77 -19.95
CA ALA A 301 3.70 -7.68 -19.35
C ALA A 301 3.74 -6.44 -20.25
N ASP A 302 3.72 -5.26 -19.62
CA ASP A 302 3.96 -3.99 -20.29
C ASP A 302 5.35 -3.99 -20.98
N PRO A 303 5.48 -3.43 -22.19
CA PRO A 303 6.75 -3.40 -22.92
C PRO A 303 7.92 -2.82 -22.14
N SER A 304 7.70 -1.86 -21.23
CA SER A 304 8.76 -1.27 -20.41
C SER A 304 9.46 -2.26 -19.46
N VAL A 305 8.87 -3.44 -19.25
CA VAL A 305 9.43 -4.52 -18.41
C VAL A 305 10.57 -5.26 -19.13
N TYR A 306 10.53 -5.36 -20.46
CA TYR A 306 11.49 -6.16 -21.25
C TYR A 306 12.15 -5.39 -22.40
N ALA A 307 11.80 -4.11 -22.59
CA ALA A 307 12.46 -3.21 -23.54
C ALA A 307 13.86 -2.79 -23.08
#